data_AF-A0A8F9WFC9-F1
#
_entry.id   AF-A0A8F9WFC9-F1
#
_cell.length_a   1.000
_cell.length_b   1.000
_cell.length_c   1.000
_cell.angle_alpha   90.00
_cell.angle_beta   90.00
_cell.angle_gamma   90.00
#
_symmetry.space_group_name_H-M   'P 1'
#
loop_
_entity.id
_entity.type
_entity.pdbx_description
1 polymer ?
#
loop_
_entity_poly.entity_id
_entity_poly.type
_entity_poly.pdbx_seq_one_letter_code
_entity_poly.pdbx_strand_id
1 'polypeptide(L)' 'MALQICPKCEEKSFTWFINGKTHLTSWSCFNCDYEAKENEADECICENCEKKTKTKLKDKEKEYWWCSNCNTTGEI' A
#
# COMPACT_ATOMS: atom_id res chain seq x y z
N MET A 1 -8.11 4.01 -10.83
CA MET A 1 -8.19 4.07 -9.36
C MET A 1 -9.09 2.95 -8.89
N ALA A 2 -8.56 2.00 -8.11
CA ALA A 2 -9.36 0.94 -7.51
C ALA A 2 -9.27 1.10 -5.99
N LEU A 3 -10.40 1.06 -5.31
CA LEU A 3 -10.45 1.03 -3.85
C LEU A 3 -9.93 -0.32 -3.38
N GLN A 4 -8.86 -0.26 -2.59
CA GLN A 4 -8.29 -1.41 -1.91
C GLN A 4 -8.81 -1.49 -0.48
N ILE A 5 -8.60 -2.65 0.11
CA ILE A 5 -8.91 -2.88 1.52
C ILE A 5 -7.79 -2.21 2.34
N CYS A 6 -8.17 -1.46 3.38
CA CYS A 6 -7.21 -0.82 4.26
C CYS A 6 -6.56 -1.88 5.16
N PRO A 7 -5.21 -1.93 5.25
CA PRO A 7 -4.56 -2.86 6.16
C PRO A 7 -4.78 -2.53 7.65
N LYS A 8 -5.26 -1.32 7.97
CA LYS A 8 -5.46 -0.84 9.34
C LYS A 8 -6.88 -1.04 9.86
N CYS A 9 -7.89 -0.79 9.02
CA CYS A 9 -9.31 -0.87 9.42
C CYS A 9 -10.11 -1.93 8.63
N GLU A 10 -9.46 -2.67 7.74
CA GLU A 10 -10.05 -3.76 6.93
C GLU A 10 -11.26 -3.36 6.07
N GLU A 11 -11.52 -2.06 5.94
CA GLU A 11 -12.58 -1.53 5.08
C GLU A 11 -12.06 -1.23 3.69
N LYS A 12 -12.93 -1.35 2.67
CA LYS A 12 -12.61 -1.07 1.27
C LYS A 12 -12.59 0.42 0.97
N SER A 13 -11.71 1.11 1.69
CA SER A 13 -11.63 2.56 1.75
C SER A 13 -10.22 3.08 1.55
N PHE A 14 -9.31 2.26 1.00
CA PHE A 14 -7.91 2.61 0.79
C PHE A 14 -7.66 2.96 -0.67
N THR A 15 -7.21 4.18 -0.91
CA THR A 15 -6.96 4.71 -2.26
C THR A 15 -5.55 5.25 -2.35
N TRP A 16 -5.00 5.28 -3.56
CA TRP A 16 -3.70 5.87 -3.83
C TRP A 16 -3.81 7.08 -4.76
N PHE A 17 -2.84 7.98 -4.66
CA PHE A 17 -2.68 9.16 -5.49
C PHE A 17 -1.21 9.40 -5.78
N ILE A 18 -0.87 9.74 -7.01
CA ILE A 18 0.51 10.06 -7.40
C ILE A 18 0.73 11.56 -7.17
N ASN A 19 1.73 11.89 -6.36
CA ASN A 19 2.14 13.28 -6.23
C ASN A 19 2.99 13.69 -7.44
N GLY A 20 2.47 14.55 -8.30
CA GLY A 20 3.12 14.93 -9.57
C GLY A 20 4.48 15.64 -9.44
N LYS A 21 4.87 16.09 -8.24
CA LYS A 21 6.20 16.69 -8.00
C LYS A 21 7.28 15.65 -7.69
N THR A 22 6.91 14.56 -7.03
CA THR A 22 7.86 13.55 -6.56
C THR A 22 7.72 12.22 -7.28
N HIS A 23 6.71 12.07 -8.14
CA HIS A 23 6.33 10.79 -8.75
C HIS A 23 6.22 9.67 -7.71
N LEU A 24 5.84 10.03 -6.48
CA LEU A 24 5.66 9.07 -5.40
C LEU A 24 4.16 8.83 -5.26
N THR A 25 3.79 7.57 -5.34
CA THR A 25 2.45 7.12 -5.00
C THR A 25 2.25 7.20 -3.49
N SER A 26 1.17 7.83 -3.06
CA SER A 26 0.78 7.96 -1.65
C SER A 26 -0.59 7.32 -1.47
N TRP A 27 -0.70 6.46 -0.48
CA TRP A 27 -1.91 5.78 -0.10
C TRP A 27 -2.56 6.51 1.08
N SER A 28 -3.88 6.62 1.03
CA SER A 28 -4.69 7.20 2.09
C SER A 28 -6.00 6.43 2.25
N CYS A 29 -6.42 6.24 3.49
CA CYS A 29 -7.71 5.66 3.85
C CYS A 29 -8.65 6.76 4.34
N PHE A 30 -9.79 6.92 3.67
CA PHE A 30 -10.79 7.92 4.04
C PHE A 30 -11.71 7.47 5.21
N ASN A 31 -11.52 6.26 5.74
CA ASN A 31 -12.31 5.76 6.86
C ASN A 31 -11.59 5.89 8.21
N CYS A 32 -10.27 5.65 8.24
CA CYS A 32 -9.47 5.69 9.47
C CYS A 32 -8.30 6.68 9.40
N ASP A 33 -8.30 7.57 8.40
CA ASP A 33 -7.27 8.58 8.13
C ASP A 33 -5.84 8.01 8.10
N TYR A 34 -5.71 6.75 7.68
CA TYR A 34 -4.42 6.10 7.55
C TYR A 34 -3.72 6.54 6.29
N GLU A 35 -2.43 6.87 6.38
CA GLU A 35 -1.63 7.34 5.25
C GLU A 35 -0.30 6.59 5.18
N ALA A 36 0.05 6.14 3.98
CA ALA A 36 1.29 5.42 3.68
C ALA A 36 1.89 5.93 2.37
N LYS A 37 3.20 5.91 2.22
CA LYS A 37 3.88 6.24 0.95
C LYS A 37 4.35 4.99 0.27
N GLU A 38 3.99 4.81 -0.98
CA GLU A 38 4.46 3.72 -1.80
C GLU A 38 5.85 4.03 -2.38
N ASN A 39 6.71 3.03 -2.32
CA ASN A 39 8.01 3.05 -2.95
C ASN A 39 7.99 2.12 -4.18
N GLU A 40 7.76 2.71 -5.34
CA GLU A 40 7.64 2.00 -6.64
C GLU A 40 8.98 1.40 -7.12
N ALA A 41 10.10 1.74 -6.49
CA ALA A 41 11.41 1.19 -6.84
C ALA A 41 11.54 -0.33 -6.55
N ASP A 42 10.63 -0.86 -5.73
CA ASP A 42 10.72 -2.20 -5.14
C ASP A 42 9.43 -2.99 -5.42
N GLU A 43 9.11 -3.19 -6.71
CA GLU A 43 8.02 -4.08 -7.11
C GLU A 43 8.42 -5.54 -6.87
N CYS A 44 7.75 -6.20 -5.93
CA CYS A 44 8.04 -7.58 -5.57
C CYS A 44 6.88 -8.52 -5.91
N ILE A 45 7.20 -9.79 -6.15
CA ILE A 45 6.18 -10.83 -6.28
C ILE A 45 5.70 -11.19 -4.88
N CYS A 46 4.38 -11.18 -4.67
CA CYS A 46 3.80 -11.68 -3.44
C CYS A 46 3.95 -13.20 -3.41
N GLU A 47 4.63 -13.74 -2.40
CA GLU A 47 4.78 -15.19 -2.23
C GLU A 47 3.45 -15.91 -1.95
N ASN A 48 2.44 -15.17 -1.46
CA ASN A 48 1.14 -15.74 -1.11
C ASN A 48 0.18 -15.86 -2.31
N CYS A 49 0.26 -14.95 -3.28
CA CYS A 49 -0.60 -14.98 -4.47
C CYS A 49 0.15 -15.06 -5.79
N GLU A 50 1.48 -15.16 -5.75
CA GLU A 50 2.41 -15.27 -6.89
C GLU A 50 2.25 -14.15 -7.93
N LYS A 51 1.62 -13.03 -7.52
CA LYS A 51 1.38 -11.86 -8.36
C LYS A 51 2.33 -10.72 -7.98
N LYS A 52 2.70 -9.92 -8.97
CA LYS A 52 3.42 -8.64 -8.79
C LYS A 52 2.49 -7.56 -8.21
N THR A 53 1.98 -7.83 -7.01
CA THR A 53 1.04 -6.95 -6.29
C THR A 53 1.56 -6.62 -4.89
N LYS A 54 2.80 -7.03 -4.57
CA LYS A 54 3.49 -6.71 -3.31
C LYS A 54 4.22 -5.39 -3.51
N THR A 55 3.79 -4.42 -2.72
CA THR A 55 4.24 -3.04 -2.75
C THR A 55 4.91 -2.73 -1.43
N LYS A 56 6.03 -2.00 -1.47
CA LYS A 56 6.65 -1.46 -0.26
C LYS A 56 5.95 -0.16 0.14
N LEU A 57 5.36 -0.17 1.33
CA LEU A 57 4.71 0.98 1.93
C LEU A 57 5.53 1.51 3.11
N LYS A 58 5.58 2.82 3.23
CA LYS A 58 6.22 3.54 4.33
C LYS A 58 5.20 4.42 5.03
N ASP A 59 4.88 4.04 6.26
CA ASP A 59 4.09 4.88 7.16
C ASP A 59 5.00 5.89 7.86
N LYS A 60 4.40 6.72 8.73
CA LYS A 60 5.12 7.64 9.62
C LYS A 60 6.08 6.91 10.58
N GLU A 61 5.77 5.65 10.92
CA GLU A 61 6.50 4.88 11.94
C GLU A 61 7.47 3.86 11.35
N LYS A 62 7.09 3.16 10.28
CA LYS A 62 7.85 2.03 9.75
C LYS A 62 7.61 1.79 8.26
N GLU A 63 8.51 0.99 7.69
CA GLU A 63 8.41 0.44 6.35
C GLU A 63 7.98 -1.01 6.43
N TYR A 64 7.06 -1.42 5.56
CA TYR A 64 6.52 -2.76 5.51
C TYR A 64 6.13 -3.11 4.08
N TRP A 65 6.02 -4.40 3.81
CA TRP A 65 5.47 -4.91 2.58
C TRP A 65 3.97 -5.03 2.70
N TRP A 66 3.22 -4.59 1.71
CA TRP A 66 1.79 -4.80 1.64
C TRP A 66 1.40 -5.37 0.29
N CYS A 67 0.59 -6.42 0.28
CA CYS A 67 0.06 -6.97 -0.95
C CYS A 67 -1.37 -6.50 -1.17
N SER A 68 -1.62 -5.73 -2.23
CA SER A 68 -2.97 -5.26 -2.56
C SER A 68 -3.96 -6.40 -2.87
N ASN A 69 -3.47 -7.52 -3.41
CA ASN A 69 -4.31 -8.67 -3.74
C ASN A 69 -4.68 -9.55 -2.53
N CYS A 70 -3.73 -9.81 -1.63
CA CYS A 70 -3.97 -10.59 -0.39
C CYS A 70 -4.49 -9.73 0.76
N ASN A 71 -4.33 -8.41 0.66
CA ASN A 71 -4.49 -7.45 1.75
C ASN A 71 -3.68 -7.82 3.01
N THR A 72 -2.51 -8.39 2.83
CA THR A 72 -1.62 -8.78 3.94
C THR A 72 -0.43 -7.84 4.02
N THR A 73 -0.07 -7.46 5.23
CA THR A 73 1.17 -6.75 5.53
C THR A 73 2.24 -7.72 6.03
N GLY A 74 3.46 -7.61 5.53
CA GLY A 74 4.63 -8.33 6.02
C GLY A 74 5.70 -7.35 6.49
N GLU A 75 6.43 -7.72 7.55
CA GLU A 75 7.56 -6.93 8.02
C GLU A 75 8.75 -7.02 7.04
N ILE A 76 9.64 -6.03 7.09
CA ILE A 76 10.88 -5.94 6.29
C ILE A 76 12.05 -6.49 7.09
#